data_AF-A0A2E4R213-F1
#
_entry.id   AF-A0A2E4R213-F1
#
_cell.length_a   1.000
_cell.length_b   1.000
_cell.length_c   1.000
_cell.angle_alpha   90.00
_cell.angle_beta   90.00
_cell.angle_gamma   90.00
#
_symmetry.space_group_name_H-M   'P 1'
#
loop_
_entity.id
_entity.type
_entity.pdbx_description
1 polymer ?
#
loop_
_entity_poly.entity_id
_entity_poly.type
_entity_poly.pdbx_seq_one_letter_code
_entity_poly.pdbx_strand_id
1 'polypeptide(L)'
;MSAIEHIRGSTWHGRKGDLKNAFRYSIDYLCLDIENAPPKKGIFKRDSGWLFGLYGSDHGGPVGDGRGAAWVRDVAAGYNIELPGKILLLAQPRIFGHVFNPVSFWLCYDAQDRLFLVIAEVTNTFGDRHSYLCKHTDLRPIQPSDRLKADKIFHVSPFQPIQGAYEFRFDIRPEKIGIWIDLQMPQGGVMATLTGPRRALSNFSILGALLRRPFGSRRVLGLIHLQALRLWWKGAKYRPRPTPPKAEIS
;
A
#
# COMPACT_ATOMS: atom_id res chain seq x y z
N MET A 1 -23.17 -9.42 3.33
CA MET A 1 -21.90 -9.48 2.56
C MET A 1 -21.27 -8.10 2.58
N SER A 2 -19.98 -8.00 2.91
CA SER A 2 -19.29 -6.71 2.95
C SER A 2 -19.18 -6.10 1.56
N ALA A 3 -19.25 -4.77 1.47
CA ALA A 3 -19.13 -4.07 0.19
C ALA A 3 -17.68 -4.14 -0.31
N ILE A 4 -17.52 -4.41 -1.61
CA ILE A 4 -16.25 -4.21 -2.31
C ILE A 4 -16.27 -2.79 -2.88
N GLU A 5 -15.27 -2.00 -2.52
CA GLU A 5 -15.15 -0.60 -2.92
C GLU A 5 -13.98 -0.40 -3.89
N HIS A 6 -14.15 0.54 -4.80
CA HIS A 6 -13.16 0.98 -5.77
C HIS A 6 -12.77 2.42 -5.46
N ILE A 7 -11.47 2.63 -5.26
CA ILE A 7 -10.86 3.92 -5.03
C ILE A 7 -10.16 4.32 -6.33
N ARG A 8 -10.84 5.16 -7.11
CA ARG A 8 -10.23 5.86 -8.24
C ARG A 8 -9.43 7.04 -7.68
N GLY A 9 -8.22 6.74 -7.23
CA GLY A 9 -7.39 7.69 -6.50
C GLY A 9 -6.40 8.43 -7.37
N SER A 10 -5.67 9.31 -6.72
CA SER A 10 -4.43 9.88 -7.20
C SER A 10 -3.37 9.80 -6.13
N THR A 11 -2.14 9.58 -6.58
CA THR A 11 -0.96 9.70 -5.73
C THR A 11 -0.06 10.82 -6.25
N TRP A 12 0.54 11.51 -5.30
CA TRP A 12 1.54 12.54 -5.53
C TRP A 12 2.78 12.15 -4.74
N HIS A 13 3.93 12.29 -5.38
CA HIS A 13 5.23 12.06 -4.77
C HIS A 13 6.06 13.33 -4.95
N GLY A 14 6.71 13.79 -3.88
CA GLY A 14 7.60 14.94 -3.94
C GLY A 14 8.79 14.76 -3.02
N ARG A 15 9.99 15.14 -3.51
CA ARG A 15 11.19 15.23 -2.67
C ARG A 15 11.23 16.57 -1.95
N LYS A 16 11.63 16.54 -0.68
CA LYS A 16 12.00 17.71 0.13
C LYS A 16 13.52 17.90 0.07
N GLY A 17 13.99 19.14 0.04
CA GLY A 17 15.41 19.50 -0.12
C GLY A 17 15.71 20.17 -1.46
N ASP A 18 16.99 20.31 -1.79
CA ASP A 18 17.46 21.17 -2.90
C ASP A 18 17.03 20.67 -4.28
N LEU A 19 16.85 19.36 -4.44
CA LEU A 19 16.39 18.77 -5.70
C LEU A 19 14.85 18.69 -5.73
N LYS A 20 14.21 19.73 -6.28
CA LYS A 20 12.75 19.78 -6.48
C LYS A 20 12.35 18.82 -7.61
N ASN A 21 11.89 17.63 -7.25
CA ASN A 21 11.22 16.71 -8.17
C ASN A 21 9.91 16.23 -7.56
N ALA A 22 8.82 16.40 -8.30
CA ALA A 22 7.50 15.94 -7.89
C ALA A 22 6.69 15.44 -9.10
N PHE A 23 5.85 14.43 -8.86
CA PHE A 23 5.02 13.82 -9.89
C PHE A 23 3.69 13.37 -9.31
N ARG A 24 2.63 13.43 -10.12
CA ARG A 24 1.27 13.00 -9.78
C ARG A 24 0.78 11.99 -10.81
N TYR A 25 0.10 10.94 -10.36
CA TYR A 25 -0.50 9.95 -11.23
C TYR A 25 -1.79 9.38 -10.63
N SER A 26 -2.73 9.03 -11.51
CA SER A 26 -3.98 8.35 -11.10
C SER A 26 -3.69 6.91 -10.74
N ILE A 27 -4.35 6.34 -9.74
CA ILE A 27 -4.21 4.95 -9.27
C ILE A 27 -5.58 4.33 -9.04
N ASP A 28 -5.61 3.00 -9.01
CA ASP A 28 -6.83 2.23 -8.77
C ASP A 28 -6.54 1.28 -7.62
N TYR A 29 -7.28 1.45 -6.52
CA TYR A 29 -7.23 0.58 -5.35
C TYR A 29 -8.59 -0.05 -5.13
N LEU A 30 -8.60 -1.24 -4.54
CA LEU A 30 -9.78 -1.85 -3.97
C LEU A 30 -9.69 -1.77 -2.45
N CYS A 31 -10.82 -1.54 -1.79
CA CYS A 31 -10.95 -1.69 -0.35
C CYS A 31 -12.08 -2.67 -0.07
N LEU A 32 -11.76 -3.75 0.63
CA LEU A 32 -12.74 -4.75 1.04
C LEU A 32 -12.27 -5.47 2.31
N ASP A 33 -13.24 -5.99 3.06
CA ASP A 33 -12.98 -6.96 4.11
C ASP A 33 -12.60 -8.29 3.46
N ILE A 34 -11.32 -8.66 3.50
CA ILE A 34 -10.83 -9.84 2.78
C ILE A 34 -11.40 -11.14 3.33
N GLU A 35 -11.84 -11.18 4.59
CA GLU A 35 -12.46 -12.36 5.21
C GLU A 35 -13.92 -12.48 4.76
N ASN A 36 -14.66 -11.37 4.77
CA ASN A 36 -16.13 -11.37 4.62
C ASN A 36 -16.66 -10.94 3.24
N ALA A 37 -15.80 -10.50 2.33
CA ALA A 37 -16.23 -10.09 0.98
C ALA A 37 -16.73 -11.28 0.15
N PRO A 38 -17.67 -11.05 -0.79
CA PRO A 38 -18.10 -12.11 -1.69
C PRO A 38 -16.93 -12.56 -2.60
N PRO A 39 -16.84 -13.87 -2.92
CA PRO A 39 -15.76 -14.39 -3.77
C PRO A 39 -15.79 -13.85 -5.21
N LYS A 40 -16.94 -13.31 -5.65
CA LYS A 40 -17.14 -12.73 -6.98
C LYS A 40 -18.10 -11.55 -6.90
N LYS A 41 -17.84 -10.53 -7.72
CA LYS A 41 -18.79 -9.44 -7.99
C LYS A 41 -18.63 -9.00 -9.45
N GLY A 42 -19.55 -9.44 -10.31
CA GLY A 42 -19.42 -9.23 -11.75
C GLY A 42 -18.15 -9.90 -12.31
N ILE A 43 -17.25 -9.12 -12.92
CA ILE A 43 -15.96 -9.60 -13.44
C ILE A 43 -14.82 -9.59 -12.40
N PHE A 44 -15.06 -9.01 -11.21
CA PHE A 44 -14.13 -9.11 -10.09
C PHE A 44 -14.18 -10.49 -9.46
N LYS A 45 -13.01 -11.01 -9.09
CA LYS A 45 -12.85 -12.25 -8.31
C LYS A 45 -11.90 -12.02 -7.12
N ARG A 46 -12.28 -12.55 -5.96
CA ARG A 46 -11.43 -12.63 -4.75
C ARG A 46 -10.65 -13.94 -4.81
N ASP A 47 -9.36 -13.89 -4.52
CA ASP A 47 -8.44 -15.04 -4.42
C ASP A 47 -8.40 -15.97 -5.66
N SER A 48 -8.90 -15.52 -6.80
CA SER A 48 -9.00 -16.33 -8.01
C SER A 48 -9.17 -15.48 -9.26
N GLY A 49 -9.03 -16.11 -10.43
CA GLY A 49 -9.19 -15.46 -11.73
C GLY A 49 -7.88 -14.95 -12.32
N TRP A 50 -7.99 -14.13 -13.35
CA TRP A 50 -6.84 -13.50 -13.99
C TRP A 50 -7.15 -12.07 -14.42
N LEU A 51 -8.40 -11.76 -14.80
CA LEU A 51 -8.76 -10.46 -15.37
C LEU A 51 -8.63 -9.29 -14.37
N PHE A 52 -9.36 -9.34 -13.26
CA PHE A 52 -9.41 -8.28 -12.26
C PHE A 52 -9.76 -8.88 -10.88
N GLY A 53 -8.87 -8.78 -9.91
CA GLY A 53 -9.09 -9.40 -8.61
C GLY A 53 -8.18 -8.91 -7.50
N LEU A 54 -8.48 -9.31 -6.27
CA LEU A 54 -7.63 -9.08 -5.09
C LEU A 54 -7.46 -10.40 -4.35
N TYR A 55 -6.21 -10.71 -3.99
CA TYR A 55 -5.80 -12.02 -3.54
C TYR A 55 -5.15 -11.85 -2.17
N GLY A 56 -5.69 -12.51 -1.16
CA GLY A 56 -5.09 -12.56 0.17
C GLY A 56 -3.66 -13.10 0.12
N SER A 57 -3.37 -14.04 -0.78
CA SER A 57 -2.03 -14.61 -0.98
C SER A 57 -0.98 -13.61 -1.49
N ASP A 58 -1.40 -12.47 -2.04
CA ASP A 58 -0.48 -11.42 -2.48
C ASP A 58 -0.07 -10.49 -1.32
N HIS A 59 -0.72 -10.61 -0.15
CA HIS A 59 -0.64 -9.68 0.98
C HIS A 59 -0.49 -10.41 2.33
N GLY A 60 0.04 -9.71 3.32
CA GLY A 60 0.16 -10.23 4.69
C GLY A 60 1.28 -11.26 4.81
N GLY A 61 2.53 -10.80 4.85
CA GLY A 61 3.72 -11.64 4.93
C GLY A 61 4.68 -11.42 3.75
N PRO A 62 5.77 -12.20 3.67
CA PRO A 62 6.77 -12.09 2.61
C PRO A 62 6.17 -12.14 1.20
N VAL A 63 6.84 -11.49 0.23
CA VAL A 63 6.39 -11.53 -1.17
C VAL A 63 6.41 -12.97 -1.67
N GLY A 64 5.27 -13.46 -2.14
CA GLY A 64 5.09 -14.84 -2.62
C GLY A 64 4.61 -15.82 -1.56
N ASP A 65 4.58 -15.42 -0.29
CA ASP A 65 4.10 -16.23 0.85
C ASP A 65 3.10 -15.43 1.70
N GLY A 66 2.17 -14.74 1.04
CA GLY A 66 1.13 -13.97 1.72
C GLY A 66 0.08 -14.87 2.36
N ARG A 67 -0.33 -14.54 3.58
CA ARG A 67 -1.35 -15.27 4.36
C ARG A 67 -2.61 -14.43 4.60
N GLY A 68 -2.72 -13.27 3.95
CA GLY A 68 -3.89 -12.40 4.03
C GLY A 68 -4.21 -11.94 5.45
N ALA A 69 -5.49 -11.98 5.83
CA ALA A 69 -5.94 -11.54 7.16
C ALA A 69 -5.39 -12.40 8.31
N ALA A 70 -5.05 -13.68 8.06
CA ALA A 70 -4.46 -14.53 9.09
C ALA A 70 -3.12 -13.96 9.58
N TRP A 71 -2.28 -13.45 8.66
CA TRP A 71 -1.04 -12.76 9.04
C TRP A 71 -1.30 -11.51 9.87
N VAL A 72 -2.32 -10.70 9.53
CA VAL A 72 -2.67 -9.51 10.31
C VAL A 72 -3.02 -9.86 11.75
N ARG A 73 -3.78 -10.97 11.94
CA ARG A 73 -4.15 -11.47 13.26
C ARG A 73 -2.93 -11.95 14.06
N ASP A 74 -2.02 -12.69 13.43
CA ASP A 74 -0.79 -13.14 14.07
C ASP A 74 0.11 -11.97 14.48
N VAL A 75 0.24 -10.96 13.60
CA VAL A 75 1.00 -9.74 13.90
C VAL A 75 0.38 -9.02 15.09
N ALA A 76 -0.94 -8.79 15.08
CA ALA A 76 -1.60 -8.13 16.20
C ALA A 76 -1.43 -8.91 17.51
N ALA A 77 -1.58 -10.24 17.48
CA ALA A 77 -1.36 -11.11 18.62
C ALA A 77 0.08 -11.01 19.17
N GLY A 78 1.08 -10.96 18.29
CA GLY A 78 2.49 -10.79 18.67
C GLY A 78 2.79 -9.46 19.40
N TYR A 79 1.94 -8.45 19.22
CA TYR A 79 2.02 -7.17 19.92
C TYR A 79 0.99 -7.04 21.07
N ASN A 80 0.31 -8.13 21.43
CA ASN A 80 -0.78 -8.16 22.43
C ASN A 80 -1.93 -7.19 22.08
N ILE A 81 -2.28 -7.10 20.80
CA ILE A 81 -3.37 -6.27 20.29
C ILE A 81 -4.52 -7.18 19.86
N GLU A 82 -5.70 -6.96 20.43
CA GLU A 82 -6.92 -7.63 19.98
C GLU A 82 -7.50 -6.94 18.75
N LEU A 83 -8.07 -7.74 17.83
CA LEU A 83 -8.74 -7.26 16.61
C LEU A 83 -10.23 -7.62 16.64
N PRO A 84 -11.07 -6.91 17.42
CA PRO A 84 -12.46 -7.29 17.65
C PRO A 84 -13.40 -6.90 16.50
N GLY A 85 -12.99 -5.99 15.60
CA GLY A 85 -13.79 -5.56 14.46
C GLY A 85 -13.29 -6.09 13.12
N LYS A 86 -13.68 -5.40 12.05
CA LYS A 86 -13.33 -5.78 10.67
C LYS A 86 -11.90 -5.42 10.30
N ILE A 87 -11.32 -6.22 9.41
CA ILE A 87 -10.00 -5.99 8.81
C ILE A 87 -10.21 -5.71 7.33
N LEU A 88 -10.00 -4.46 6.91
CA LEU A 88 -10.09 -4.08 5.49
C LEU A 88 -8.70 -4.10 4.85
N LEU A 89 -8.61 -4.68 3.66
CA LEU A 89 -7.44 -4.58 2.81
C LEU A 89 -7.65 -3.48 1.76
N LEU A 90 -6.79 -2.45 1.80
CA LEU A 90 -6.68 -1.44 0.76
C LEU A 90 -5.45 -1.73 -0.11
N ALA A 91 -5.68 -2.22 -1.32
CA ALA A 91 -4.62 -2.71 -2.20
C ALA A 91 -4.94 -2.50 -3.69
N GLN A 92 -3.92 -2.48 -4.55
CA GLN A 92 -4.12 -2.45 -6.00
C GLN A 92 -4.59 -3.82 -6.50
N PRO A 93 -5.57 -3.88 -7.41
CA PRO A 93 -6.04 -5.13 -7.96
C PRO A 93 -4.97 -5.76 -8.87
N ARG A 94 -4.96 -7.09 -8.90
CA ARG A 94 -4.31 -7.88 -9.94
C ARG A 94 -5.09 -7.68 -11.25
N ILE A 95 -4.40 -7.31 -12.32
CA ILE A 95 -4.97 -7.10 -13.65
C ILE A 95 -4.24 -8.00 -14.66
N PHE A 96 -5.01 -8.80 -15.41
CA PHE A 96 -4.49 -9.78 -16.38
C PHE A 96 -3.41 -10.72 -15.81
N GLY A 97 -3.57 -11.13 -14.55
CA GLY A 97 -2.68 -12.04 -13.82
C GLY A 97 -1.48 -11.36 -13.19
N HIS A 98 -1.31 -10.04 -13.33
CA HIS A 98 -0.15 -9.30 -12.84
C HIS A 98 -0.55 -8.28 -11.79
N VAL A 99 0.26 -8.16 -10.74
CA VAL A 99 0.08 -7.18 -9.68
C VAL A 99 1.38 -6.37 -9.52
N PHE A 100 1.27 -5.05 -9.47
CA PHE A 100 2.35 -4.18 -9.00
C PHE A 100 1.78 -3.33 -7.89
N ASN A 101 1.95 -3.81 -6.66
CA ASN A 101 1.41 -3.16 -5.48
C ASN A 101 2.55 -2.67 -4.59
N PRO A 102 3.02 -1.42 -4.78
CA PRO A 102 4.14 -0.88 -4.01
C PRO A 102 3.77 -0.64 -2.54
N VAL A 103 2.48 -0.47 -2.23
CA VAL A 103 2.01 -0.32 -0.85
C VAL A 103 0.58 -0.84 -0.68
N SER A 104 0.37 -1.73 0.28
CA SER A 104 -0.97 -2.12 0.78
C SER A 104 -1.18 -1.61 2.20
N PHE A 105 -2.43 -1.36 2.57
CA PHE A 105 -2.80 -0.99 3.93
C PHE A 105 -3.84 -1.94 4.48
N TRP A 106 -3.54 -2.53 5.62
CA TRP A 106 -4.51 -3.25 6.44
C TRP A 106 -5.13 -2.29 7.44
N LEU A 107 -6.42 -2.01 7.31
CA LEU A 107 -7.16 -1.09 8.16
C LEU A 107 -7.96 -1.91 9.16
N CYS A 108 -7.55 -1.87 10.43
CA CYS A 108 -8.15 -2.66 11.50
C CYS A 108 -9.06 -1.78 12.36
N TYR A 109 -10.31 -2.23 12.52
CA TYR A 109 -11.35 -1.52 13.24
C TYR A 109 -11.66 -2.20 14.57
N ASP A 110 -12.03 -1.40 15.57
CA ASP A 110 -12.51 -1.90 16.85
C ASP A 110 -13.98 -2.37 16.76
N ALA A 111 -14.54 -2.84 17.87
CA ALA A 111 -15.93 -3.30 17.94
C ALA A 111 -16.96 -2.18 17.70
N GLN A 112 -16.55 -0.91 17.79
CA GLN A 112 -17.38 0.26 17.54
C GLN A 112 -17.16 0.83 16.13
N ASP A 113 -16.53 0.07 15.24
CA ASP A 113 -16.27 0.44 13.85
C ASP A 113 -15.37 1.69 13.72
N ARG A 114 -14.45 1.88 14.67
CA ARG A 114 -13.44 2.95 14.65
C ARG A 114 -12.07 2.40 14.27
N LEU A 115 -11.40 3.06 13.34
CA LEU A 115 -10.03 2.70 12.93
C LEU A 115 -9.07 2.97 14.08
N PHE A 116 -8.34 1.97 14.54
CA PHE A 116 -7.39 2.11 15.67
C PHE A 116 -5.99 1.55 15.37
N LEU A 117 -5.87 0.74 14.32
CA LEU A 117 -4.62 0.15 13.87
C LEU A 117 -4.56 0.12 12.35
N VAL A 118 -3.43 0.54 11.79
CA VAL A 118 -3.12 0.37 10.36
C VAL A 118 -1.79 -0.34 10.20
N ILE A 119 -1.74 -1.38 9.36
CA ILE A 119 -0.46 -1.99 8.94
C ILE A 119 -0.18 -1.53 7.51
N ALA A 120 0.87 -0.73 7.33
CA ALA A 120 1.31 -0.28 6.02
C ALA A 120 2.40 -1.22 5.48
N GLU A 121 2.03 -2.11 4.56
CA GLU A 121 2.94 -3.02 3.88
C GLU A 121 3.56 -2.34 2.68
N VAL A 122 4.87 -2.13 2.68
CA VAL A 122 5.61 -1.49 1.59
C VAL A 122 6.47 -2.53 0.88
N THR A 123 6.26 -2.70 -0.42
CA THR A 123 7.06 -3.59 -1.27
C THR A 123 7.96 -2.77 -2.18
N ASN A 124 9.27 -3.01 -2.11
CA ASN A 124 10.24 -2.34 -2.98
C ASN A 124 10.29 -2.99 -4.38
N THR A 125 10.96 -2.34 -5.34
CA THR A 125 11.09 -2.84 -6.72
C THR A 125 11.97 -4.08 -6.86
N PHE A 126 12.67 -4.48 -5.79
CA PHE A 126 13.51 -5.68 -5.75
C PHE A 126 12.78 -6.90 -5.18
N GLY A 127 11.50 -6.75 -4.80
CA GLY A 127 10.69 -7.83 -4.25
C GLY A 127 10.82 -8.01 -2.74
N ASP A 128 11.50 -7.11 -2.04
CA ASP A 128 11.48 -7.13 -0.57
C ASP A 128 10.24 -6.39 -0.07
N ARG A 129 9.65 -6.90 1.01
CA ARG A 129 8.52 -6.27 1.69
C ARG A 129 8.84 -6.03 3.16
N HIS A 130 8.30 -4.94 3.68
CA HIS A 130 8.32 -4.64 5.09
C HIS A 130 7.06 -3.89 5.50
N SER A 131 6.68 -4.05 6.76
CA SER A 131 5.41 -3.54 7.25
C SER A 131 5.62 -2.60 8.42
N TYR A 132 4.87 -1.49 8.44
CA TYR A 132 4.89 -0.53 9.53
C TYR A 132 3.59 -0.59 10.31
N LEU A 133 3.69 -0.80 11.62
CA LEU A 133 2.57 -0.85 12.54
C LEU A 133 2.20 0.58 13.00
N CYS A 134 1.14 1.14 12.43
CA CYS A 134 0.70 2.50 12.72
C CYS A 134 -0.45 2.47 13.73
N LYS A 135 -0.17 2.85 14.98
CA LYS A 135 -1.15 2.92 16.07
C LYS A 135 -0.73 3.95 17.13
N HIS A 136 -1.68 4.37 17.96
CA HIS A 136 -1.34 5.04 19.22
C HIS A 136 -0.85 4.02 20.27
N THR A 137 -0.06 4.49 21.24
CA THR A 137 0.44 3.64 22.33
C THR A 137 -0.69 3.09 23.20
N ASP A 138 -1.72 3.90 23.42
CA ASP A 138 -2.92 3.58 24.20
C ASP A 138 -4.04 2.92 23.37
N LEU A 139 -3.77 2.57 22.11
CA LEU A 139 -4.73 1.97 21.17
C LEU A 139 -6.02 2.78 20.96
N ARG A 140 -6.02 4.08 21.25
CA ARG A 140 -7.19 4.92 20.95
C ARG A 140 -7.43 5.01 19.43
N PRO A 141 -8.66 5.33 19.00
CA PRO A 141 -8.97 5.52 17.59
C PRO A 141 -8.08 6.57 16.90
N ILE A 142 -7.66 6.26 15.67
CA ILE A 142 -6.88 7.13 14.80
C ILE A 142 -7.80 8.19 14.19
N GLN A 143 -7.52 9.45 14.45
CA GLN A 143 -8.25 10.60 13.91
C GLN A 143 -7.59 11.17 12.65
N PRO A 144 -8.34 11.84 11.77
CA PRO A 144 -7.79 12.45 10.54
C PRO A 144 -6.68 13.50 10.75
N SER A 145 -6.55 14.05 11.94
CA SER A 145 -5.51 15.01 12.32
C SER A 145 -4.25 14.33 12.89
N ASP A 146 -4.32 13.05 13.24
CA ASP A 146 -3.25 12.35 13.92
C ASP A 146 -2.06 12.11 13.00
N ARG A 147 -0.87 12.17 13.59
CA ARG A 147 0.41 11.89 12.95
C ARG A 147 1.08 10.76 13.72
N LEU A 148 1.09 9.58 13.11
CA LEU A 148 1.65 8.36 13.68
C LEU A 148 3.08 8.21 13.20
N LYS A 149 4.03 8.27 14.13
CA LYS A 149 5.44 8.07 13.81
C LYS A 149 5.77 6.59 13.87
N ALA A 150 6.49 6.12 12.87
CA ALA A 150 7.13 4.81 12.86
C ALA A 150 8.61 5.00 12.53
N ASP A 151 9.48 4.33 13.26
CA ASP A 151 10.91 4.37 13.00
C ASP A 151 11.21 3.66 11.68
N LYS A 152 11.96 4.31 10.78
CA LYS A 152 12.32 3.72 9.49
C LYS A 152 13.42 2.69 9.68
N ILE A 153 13.07 1.41 9.64
CA ILE A 153 14.07 0.33 9.58
C ILE A 153 14.21 -0.30 8.18
N PHE A 154 13.43 0.12 7.18
CA PHE A 154 13.42 -0.53 5.86
C PHE A 154 13.98 0.30 4.69
N HIS A 155 14.74 -0.37 3.84
CA HIS A 155 15.37 0.17 2.63
C HIS A 155 14.42 0.07 1.43
N VAL A 156 13.51 1.05 1.31
CA VAL A 156 12.48 1.10 0.24
C VAL A 156 12.99 1.61 -1.11
N SER A 157 14.22 2.15 -1.18
CA SER A 157 14.76 2.75 -2.40
C SER A 157 16.28 2.58 -2.48
N PRO A 158 16.85 2.18 -3.64
CA PRO A 158 18.30 2.09 -3.86
C PRO A 158 19.01 3.46 -3.86
N PHE A 159 18.26 4.56 -3.69
CA PHE A 159 18.76 5.93 -3.70
C PHE A 159 18.50 6.69 -2.38
N GLN A 160 18.10 5.99 -1.30
CA GLN A 160 17.86 6.61 0.01
C GLN A 160 18.56 5.87 1.14
N PRO A 161 19.30 6.57 2.02
CA PRO A 161 19.86 5.95 3.21
C PRO A 161 18.75 5.44 4.14
N ILE A 162 19.10 4.43 4.95
CA ILE A 162 18.29 3.93 6.08
C ILE A 162 18.47 4.91 7.24
N GLN A 163 17.99 6.14 7.04
CA GLN A 163 17.97 7.20 8.04
C GLN A 163 16.65 7.96 7.88
N GLY A 164 16.10 8.43 9.00
CA GLY A 164 14.86 9.20 9.04
C GLY A 164 13.74 8.51 9.81
N ALA A 165 12.61 9.21 9.90
CA ALA A 165 11.38 8.70 10.51
C ALA A 165 10.24 8.78 9.49
N TYR A 166 9.39 7.76 9.47
CA TYR A 166 8.13 7.84 8.74
C TYR A 166 7.07 8.45 9.64
N GLU A 167 6.34 9.41 9.10
CA GLU A 167 5.13 9.92 9.70
C GLU A 167 3.96 9.59 8.78
N PHE A 168 2.99 8.86 9.33
CA PHE A 168 1.78 8.46 8.65
C PHE A 168 0.60 9.29 9.14
N ARG A 169 -0.29 9.63 8.22
CA ARG A 169 -1.57 10.25 8.52
C ARG A 169 -2.66 9.56 7.71
N PHE A 170 -3.77 9.25 8.36
CA PHE A 170 -4.89 8.52 7.76
C PHE A 170 -6.19 9.31 7.95
N ASP A 171 -6.87 9.63 6.86
CA ASP A 171 -8.21 10.22 6.81
C ASP A 171 -9.12 9.22 6.06
N ILE A 172 -9.61 8.21 6.79
CA ILE A 172 -10.44 7.14 6.25
C ILE A 172 -11.89 7.39 6.65
N ARG A 173 -12.71 7.83 5.70
CA ARG A 173 -14.14 8.15 5.90
C ARG A 173 -15.00 7.31 4.98
N PRO A 174 -16.32 7.16 5.21
CA PRO A 174 -17.20 6.41 4.31
C PRO A 174 -17.14 6.86 2.85
N GLU A 175 -16.91 8.14 2.60
CA GLU A 175 -16.94 8.76 1.27
C GLU A 175 -15.56 8.89 0.60
N LYS A 176 -14.46 8.79 1.37
CA LYS A 176 -13.11 9.01 0.86
C LYS A 176 -12.01 8.32 1.66
N ILE A 177 -10.88 8.11 1.01
CA ILE A 177 -9.62 7.71 1.62
C ILE A 177 -8.59 8.82 1.36
N GLY A 178 -7.87 9.19 2.41
CA GLY A 178 -6.66 10.00 2.35
C GLY A 178 -5.58 9.37 3.21
N ILE A 179 -4.41 9.16 2.63
CA ILE A 179 -3.23 8.64 3.30
C ILE A 179 -2.05 9.53 2.92
N TRP A 180 -1.28 9.95 3.91
CA TRP A 180 -0.04 10.70 3.70
C TRP A 180 1.08 9.95 4.41
N ILE A 181 2.19 9.79 3.69
CA ILE A 181 3.40 9.15 4.16
C ILE A 181 4.51 10.16 3.98
N ASP A 182 5.03 10.66 5.09
CA ASP A 182 6.09 11.63 5.11
C ASP A 182 7.36 10.99 5.67
N LEU A 183 8.36 10.81 4.80
CA LEU A 183 9.70 10.44 5.21
C LEU A 183 10.50 11.71 5.49
N GLN A 184 10.83 11.93 6.76
CA GLN A 184 11.69 13.02 7.19
C GLN A 184 13.14 12.55 7.29
N MET A 185 14.09 13.27 6.68
CA MET A 185 15.53 12.99 6.75
C MET A 185 16.31 14.28 7.08
N PRO A 186 17.51 14.20 7.68
CA PRO A 186 18.29 15.40 8.04
C PRO A 186 18.59 16.37 6.89
N GLN A 187 18.73 15.85 5.66
CA GLN A 187 19.08 16.62 4.46
C GLN A 187 17.96 16.61 3.40
N GLY A 188 16.71 16.37 3.80
CA GLY A 188 15.58 16.35 2.88
C GLY A 188 14.45 15.41 3.30
N GLY A 189 13.78 14.81 2.33
CA GLY A 189 12.67 13.91 2.62
C GLY A 189 11.88 13.51 1.40
N VAL A 190 10.88 12.65 1.59
CA VAL A 190 9.92 12.31 0.55
C VAL A 190 8.52 12.28 1.14
N MET A 191 7.61 12.99 0.49
CA MET A 191 6.20 12.91 0.78
C MET A 191 5.52 12.09 -0.32
N ALA A 192 4.69 11.13 0.09
CA ALA A 192 3.80 10.39 -0.78
C ALA A 192 2.37 10.52 -0.26
N THR A 193 1.39 10.65 -1.17
CA THR A 193 -0.02 10.75 -0.80
C THR A 193 -0.83 9.72 -1.55
N LEU A 194 -1.85 9.12 -0.97
CA LEU A 194 -2.88 8.36 -1.66
C LEU A 194 -4.23 8.97 -1.29
N THR A 195 -4.93 9.55 -2.26
CA THR A 195 -6.24 10.16 -2.01
C THR A 195 -7.24 9.73 -3.06
N GLY A 196 -8.49 9.50 -2.68
CA GLY A 196 -9.56 9.19 -3.63
C GLY A 196 -10.92 8.97 -2.98
N PRO A 197 -12.01 9.10 -3.75
CA PRO A 197 -13.35 8.78 -3.27
C PRO A 197 -13.51 7.26 -3.10
N ARG A 198 -14.31 6.85 -2.12
CA ARG A 198 -14.77 5.47 -1.97
C ARG A 198 -16.08 5.31 -2.74
N ARG A 199 -16.13 4.34 -3.64
CA ARG A 199 -17.33 4.03 -4.42
C ARG A 199 -17.54 2.53 -4.47
N ALA A 200 -18.79 2.08 -4.50
CA ALA A 200 -19.07 0.66 -4.71
C ALA A 200 -18.47 0.18 -6.04
N LEU A 201 -17.80 -0.97 -6.02
CA LEU A 201 -17.24 -1.58 -7.22
C LEU A 201 -18.36 -1.99 -8.19
N SER A 202 -18.20 -1.65 -9.46
CA SER A 202 -19.10 -2.03 -10.55
C SER A 202 -18.30 -2.47 -11.79
N ASN A 203 -18.92 -3.22 -12.70
CA ASN A 203 -18.25 -3.62 -13.94
C ASN A 203 -17.82 -2.40 -14.79
N PHE A 204 -18.59 -1.31 -14.76
CA PHE A 204 -18.24 -0.05 -15.42
C PHE A 204 -16.98 0.56 -14.80
N SER A 205 -16.86 0.54 -13.47
CA SER A 205 -15.68 1.08 -12.79
C SER A 205 -14.43 0.23 -13.07
N ILE A 206 -14.59 -1.10 -13.17
CA ILE A 206 -13.53 -2.03 -13.56
C ILE A 206 -13.09 -1.78 -15.02
N LEU A 207 -14.03 -1.72 -15.96
CA LEU A 207 -13.71 -1.46 -17.37
C LEU A 207 -13.01 -0.11 -17.54
N GLY A 208 -13.47 0.92 -16.83
CA GLY A 208 -12.81 2.22 -16.79
C GLY A 208 -11.40 2.19 -16.18
N ALA A 209 -11.10 1.26 -15.25
CA ALA A 209 -9.75 1.04 -14.75
C ALA A 209 -8.86 0.32 -15.79
N LEU A 210 -9.39 -0.70 -16.46
CA LEU A 210 -8.68 -1.42 -17.53
C LEU A 210 -8.34 -0.51 -18.72
N LEU A 211 -9.28 0.35 -19.13
CA LEU A 211 -9.09 1.29 -20.24
C LEU A 211 -8.08 2.40 -19.94
N ARG A 212 -8.01 2.88 -18.70
CA ARG A 212 -7.01 3.88 -18.30
C ARG A 212 -5.60 3.30 -18.19
N ARG A 213 -5.47 1.99 -18.02
CA ARG A 213 -4.21 1.28 -17.84
C ARG A 213 -4.15 0.04 -18.74
N PRO A 214 -4.13 0.22 -20.08
CA PRO A 214 -3.95 -0.90 -20.99
C PRO A 214 -2.61 -1.56 -20.68
N PHE A 215 -2.62 -2.90 -20.60
CA PHE A 215 -1.50 -3.75 -20.15
C PHE A 215 -1.11 -3.66 -18.66
N GLY A 216 -1.90 -2.96 -17.83
CA GLY A 216 -1.83 -3.01 -16.36
C GLY A 216 -0.45 -2.68 -15.79
N SER A 217 0.00 -3.50 -14.84
CA SER A 217 1.30 -3.39 -14.17
C SER A 217 2.51 -3.65 -15.09
N ARG A 218 2.37 -4.43 -16.17
CA ARG A 218 3.47 -4.68 -17.12
C ARG A 218 3.94 -3.40 -17.80
N ARG A 219 3.03 -2.46 -18.09
CA ARG A 219 3.39 -1.14 -18.62
C ARG A 219 4.20 -0.33 -17.60
N VAL A 220 3.84 -0.40 -16.31
CA VAL A 220 4.56 0.30 -15.24
C VAL A 220 5.95 -0.30 -15.05
N LEU A 221 6.07 -1.63 -14.98
CA LEU A 221 7.36 -2.34 -14.94
C LEU A 221 8.22 -2.00 -16.16
N GLY A 222 7.63 -2.02 -17.36
CA GLY A 222 8.31 -1.63 -18.59
C GLY A 222 8.81 -0.18 -18.55
N LEU A 223 8.01 0.78 -18.07
CA LEU A 223 8.42 2.17 -17.89
C LEU A 223 9.53 2.32 -16.84
N ILE A 224 9.47 1.55 -15.74
CA ILE A 224 10.52 1.53 -14.71
C ILE A 224 11.82 0.99 -15.31
N HIS A 225 11.77 -0.11 -16.06
CA HIS A 225 12.95 -0.69 -16.72
C HIS A 225 13.51 0.25 -17.79
N LEU A 226 12.65 0.91 -18.56
CA LEU A 226 13.06 1.89 -19.57
C LEU A 226 13.72 3.13 -18.93
N GLN A 227 13.23 3.58 -17.78
CA GLN A 227 13.84 4.67 -17.02
C GLN A 227 15.18 4.25 -16.41
N ALA A 228 15.27 3.05 -15.85
CA ALA A 228 16.53 2.49 -15.36
C ALA A 228 17.57 2.39 -16.49
N LEU A 229 17.17 1.92 -17.68
CA LEU A 229 18.01 1.84 -18.86
C LEU A 229 18.44 3.24 -19.35
N ARG A 230 17.53 4.22 -19.38
CA ARG A 230 17.86 5.61 -19.72
C ARG A 230 18.86 6.23 -18.74
N LEU A 231 18.73 5.96 -17.44
CA LEU A 231 19.68 6.43 -16.42
C LEU A 231 21.04 5.74 -16.58
N TRP A 232 21.05 4.46 -16.90
CA TRP A 232 22.27 3.70 -17.20
C TRP A 232 22.99 4.24 -18.45
N TRP A 233 22.27 4.49 -19.55
CA TRP A 233 22.82 5.15 -20.74
C TRP A 233 23.31 6.58 -20.47
N LYS A 234 22.77 7.27 -19.46
CA LYS A 234 23.24 8.58 -19.00
C LYS A 234 24.38 8.50 -17.98
N GLY A 235 24.95 7.31 -17.74
CA GLY A 235 26.14 7.12 -16.90
C GLY A 235 25.88 6.96 -15.41
N ALA A 236 24.64 6.73 -14.97
CA ALA A 236 24.35 6.46 -13.56
C ALA A 236 25.01 5.15 -13.11
N LYS A 237 25.90 5.22 -12.10
CA LYS A 237 26.56 4.04 -11.52
C LYS A 237 25.57 3.23 -10.67
N TYR A 238 25.37 1.98 -11.06
CA TYR A 238 24.64 0.97 -10.29
C TYR A 238 25.35 0.72 -8.94
N ARG A 239 24.62 0.84 -7.82
CA ARG A 239 25.15 0.54 -6.49
C ARG A 239 24.61 -0.82 -6.03
N PRO A 240 25.48 -1.77 -5.64
CA PRO A 240 25.07 -3.10 -5.21
C PRO A 240 24.24 -3.04 -3.93
N ARG A 241 23.34 -4.02 -3.83
CA ARG A 241 22.32 -4.16 -2.78
C ARG A 241 22.96 -4.43 -1.40
N PRO A 242 22.56 -3.68 -0.34
CA PRO A 242 22.81 -4.10 1.03
C PRO A 242 21.84 -5.22 1.45
N THR A 243 22.26 -6.06 2.38
CA THR A 243 21.46 -7.13 2.96
C THR A 243 20.15 -6.59 3.55
N PRO A 244 18.99 -7.21 3.25
CA PRO A 244 17.70 -6.77 3.80
C PRO A 244 17.65 -6.94 5.34
N PRO A 245 16.83 -6.14 6.04
CA PRO A 245 16.65 -6.27 7.49
C PRO A 245 16.08 -7.65 7.85
N LYS A 246 16.53 -8.21 8.99
CA LYS A 246 16.04 -9.50 9.49
C LYS A 246 14.61 -9.45 10.05
N ALA A 247 14.11 -8.27 10.41
CA ALA A 247 12.77 -8.07 10.94
C ALA A 247 11.79 -7.64 9.84
N GLU A 248 10.69 -8.38 9.70
CA GLU A 248 9.65 -8.13 8.69
C GLU A 248 8.76 -6.93 9.03
N ILE A 249 8.75 -6.49 10.30
CA ILE A 249 7.83 -5.49 10.85
C ILE A 249 8.59 -4.52 11.76
N SER A 250 8.22 -3.23 11.73
CA SER A 250 8.49 -2.26 12.81
C SER A 250 7.24 -1.59 13.32
#